data_AF-A0A932XTE6-F1
#
_entry.id   AF-A0A932XTE6-F1
#
_cell.length_a   1.000
_cell.length_b   1.000
_cell.length_c   1.000
_cell.angle_alpha   90.00
_cell.angle_beta   90.00
_cell.angle_gamma   90.00
#
_symmetry.space_group_name_H-M   'P 1'
#
loop_
_entity.id
_entity.type
_entity.pdbx_description
1 polymer ?
#
loop_
_entity_poly.entity_id
_entity_poly.type
_entity_poly.pdbx_seq_one_letter_code
_entity_poly.pdbx_strand_id
1 'polypeptide(L)'
;MKAGYSVVDQLQNQLKKRASFLNKSIAIIVLISFTLLNTSYNSIGYAEPPLGSNHPHHGISQVDPMTLIGTLKLPEELGSIQETYMPQDLVAAKPDKFVIYLQSAHTNYDSESNTKKLIQFFQNEYGLPLVLLEGGEGRLDSLFFKSFPDQDLKRKILEGYAERGELSGGEIASILDDQHDTRYFGIEDQALYDENKTAFLSAMGKENEILNVLNQIERELAERSKIELNENSKVFLNQRKAFEREEIDLMEYVKELKTLFEKAGAGLPRPLKGKGEAASLLQSVSLGNVSIEKGTFKTFSSQFPELHKIITAQTHETRFKGENFDAAMTQMIQAFQAKILPKLPKAKQMEINQMIQMQKIGHLSEGMLVKQIEDLSREMNFFFEVPQA
;
A
#
# COMPACT_ATOMS: atom_id res chain seq x y z
N MET A 1 -88.31 35.39 18.07
CA MET A 1 -87.09 34.55 18.03
C MET A 1 -86.40 34.73 16.68
N LYS A 2 -85.05 34.74 16.66
CA LYS A 2 -84.13 34.92 15.50
C LYS A 2 -83.69 36.36 15.18
N ALA A 3 -82.99 36.98 16.13
CA ALA A 3 -82.08 38.11 15.87
C ALA A 3 -80.69 37.83 16.50
N GLY A 4 -80.20 36.58 16.40
CA GLY A 4 -78.97 36.12 17.06
C GLY A 4 -77.89 35.53 16.15
N TYR A 5 -78.13 35.41 14.83
CA TYR A 5 -77.19 34.74 13.91
C TYR A 5 -76.21 35.69 13.19
N SER A 6 -76.45 37.01 13.21
CA SER A 6 -75.68 37.98 12.40
C SER A 6 -74.24 38.20 12.87
N VAL A 7 -74.01 38.22 14.19
CA VAL A 7 -72.70 38.59 14.76
C VAL A 7 -71.70 37.42 14.69
N VAL A 8 -72.18 36.18 14.89
CA VAL A 8 -71.34 34.97 14.86
C VAL A 8 -70.86 34.69 13.44
N ASP A 9 -71.72 34.83 12.44
CA ASP A 9 -71.35 34.65 11.03
C ASP A 9 -70.35 35.72 10.57
N GLN A 10 -70.51 36.98 11.02
CA GLN A 10 -69.54 38.05 10.74
C GLN A 10 -68.17 37.78 11.37
N LEU A 11 -68.13 37.31 12.63
CA LEU A 11 -66.90 36.92 13.31
C LEU A 11 -66.20 35.74 12.63
N GLN A 12 -66.95 34.70 12.25
CA GLN A 12 -66.40 33.55 11.52
C GLN A 12 -65.84 33.94 10.16
N ASN A 13 -66.50 34.85 9.44
CA ASN A 13 -66.04 35.33 8.14
C ASN A 13 -64.79 36.23 8.28
N GLN A 14 -64.69 37.01 9.34
CA GLN A 14 -63.46 37.77 9.66
C GLN A 14 -62.29 36.85 10.04
N LEU A 15 -62.55 35.79 10.82
CA LEU A 15 -61.52 34.81 11.19
C LEU A 15 -61.03 34.02 9.97
N LYS A 16 -61.92 33.60 9.06
CA LYS A 16 -61.53 32.96 7.79
C LYS A 16 -60.73 33.89 6.88
N LYS A 17 -61.10 35.17 6.80
CA LYS A 17 -60.31 36.17 6.05
C LYS A 17 -58.93 36.39 6.65
N ARG A 18 -58.82 36.46 7.98
CA ARG A 18 -57.52 36.57 8.67
C ARG A 18 -56.66 35.33 8.48
N ALA A 19 -57.23 34.13 8.57
CA ALA A 19 -56.52 32.87 8.31
C ALA A 19 -56.09 32.75 6.84
N SER A 20 -56.93 33.15 5.89
CA SER A 20 -56.57 33.21 4.47
C SER A 20 -55.46 34.23 4.20
N PHE A 21 -55.48 35.38 4.87
CA PHE A 21 -54.43 36.38 4.78
C PHE A 21 -53.12 35.85 5.36
N LEU A 22 -53.17 35.21 6.54
CA LEU A 22 -52.01 34.59 7.18
C LEU A 22 -51.38 33.50 6.28
N ASN A 23 -52.20 32.63 5.69
CA ASN A 23 -51.73 31.57 4.80
C ASN A 23 -51.11 32.15 3.51
N LYS A 24 -51.67 33.25 2.97
CA LYS A 24 -51.08 33.95 1.82
C LYS A 24 -49.75 34.60 2.20
N SER A 25 -49.64 35.20 3.38
CA SER A 25 -48.37 35.76 3.87
C SER A 25 -47.30 34.69 4.07
N ILE A 26 -47.67 33.55 4.67
CA ILE A 26 -46.75 32.40 4.83
C ILE A 26 -46.34 31.87 3.46
N ALA A 27 -47.27 31.69 2.53
CA ALA A 27 -46.95 31.23 1.18
C ALA A 27 -46.01 32.18 0.44
N ILE A 28 -46.20 33.51 0.57
CA ILE A 28 -45.30 34.51 -0.01
C ILE A 28 -43.91 34.45 0.64
N ILE A 29 -43.83 34.31 1.96
CA ILE A 29 -42.55 34.18 2.67
C ILE A 29 -41.83 32.90 2.23
N VAL A 30 -42.52 31.76 2.17
CA VAL A 30 -41.94 30.49 1.71
C VAL A 30 -41.49 30.60 0.25
N LEU A 31 -42.27 31.24 -0.62
CA LEU A 31 -41.92 31.45 -2.02
C LEU A 31 -40.69 32.36 -2.15
N ILE A 32 -40.65 33.47 -1.40
CA ILE A 32 -39.51 34.39 -1.37
C ILE A 32 -38.26 33.68 -0.83
N SER A 33 -38.37 32.97 0.31
CA SER A 33 -37.28 32.17 0.87
C SER A 33 -36.79 31.11 -0.11
N PHE A 34 -37.68 30.39 -0.79
CA PHE A 34 -37.31 29.38 -1.79
C PHE A 34 -36.65 30.02 -3.02
N THR A 35 -37.15 31.15 -3.50
CA THR A 35 -36.54 31.87 -4.62
C THR A 35 -35.20 32.47 -4.26
N LEU A 36 -35.04 33.06 -3.07
CA LEU A 36 -33.78 33.65 -2.60
C LEU A 36 -32.75 32.57 -2.25
N LEU A 37 -33.14 31.44 -1.66
CA LEU A 37 -32.24 30.29 -1.50
C LEU A 37 -31.83 29.73 -2.86
N ASN A 38 -32.74 29.61 -3.83
CA ASN A 38 -32.37 29.14 -5.17
C ASN A 38 -31.54 30.14 -5.98
N THR A 39 -31.75 31.46 -5.84
CA THR A 39 -30.97 32.45 -6.60
C THR A 39 -29.68 32.86 -5.91
N SER A 40 -29.59 32.79 -4.58
CA SER A 40 -28.36 33.07 -3.83
C SER A 40 -27.45 31.86 -3.63
N TYR A 41 -27.94 30.62 -3.79
CA TYR A 41 -27.10 29.42 -3.85
C TYR A 41 -26.95 28.77 -5.23
N ASN A 42 -27.70 29.19 -6.27
CA ASN A 42 -27.34 28.88 -7.66
C ASN A 42 -26.82 30.13 -8.37
N SER A 43 -25.59 30.49 -8.03
CA SER A 43 -24.71 31.20 -8.95
C SER A 43 -23.32 30.56 -8.94
N ILE A 44 -23.27 29.33 -9.44
CA ILE A 44 -22.23 29.00 -10.41
C ILE A 44 -22.93 28.59 -11.70
N GLY A 45 -23.50 29.58 -12.38
CA GLY A 45 -23.69 29.47 -13.82
C GLY A 45 -22.30 29.57 -14.44
N TYR A 46 -21.67 28.43 -14.71
CA TYR A 46 -20.42 28.39 -15.44
C TYR A 46 -20.68 28.96 -16.84
N ALA A 47 -20.09 30.10 -17.15
CA ALA A 47 -20.00 30.56 -18.52
C ALA A 47 -19.18 29.52 -19.28
N GLU A 48 -19.80 28.88 -20.27
CA GLU A 48 -19.12 27.98 -21.19
C GLU A 48 -17.98 28.77 -21.84
N PRO A 49 -16.72 28.30 -21.76
CA PRO A 49 -15.65 28.98 -22.43
C PRO A 49 -15.93 29.01 -23.95
N PRO A 50 -15.72 30.14 -24.64
CA PRO A 50 -15.94 30.20 -26.09
C PRO A 50 -15.10 29.12 -26.80
N LEU A 51 -15.68 28.50 -27.82
CA LEU A 51 -15.03 27.53 -28.70
C LEU A 51 -13.61 27.99 -29.06
N GLY A 52 -12.59 27.28 -28.56
CA GLY A 52 -11.18 27.59 -28.74
C GLY A 52 -10.42 28.13 -27.51
N SER A 53 -11.04 28.19 -26.33
CA SER A 53 -10.31 28.53 -25.09
C SER A 53 -9.51 27.35 -24.52
N ASN A 54 -8.41 27.65 -23.83
CA ASN A 54 -7.59 26.66 -23.10
C ASN A 54 -8.11 26.34 -21.68
N HIS A 55 -9.31 26.77 -21.32
CA HIS A 55 -9.90 26.47 -20.02
C HIS A 55 -10.67 25.14 -20.04
N PRO A 56 -10.57 24.31 -18.98
CA PRO A 56 -11.26 23.03 -18.92
C PRO A 56 -12.78 23.24 -18.96
N HIS A 57 -13.45 22.53 -19.87
CA HIS A 57 -14.91 22.53 -19.95
C HIS A 57 -15.45 21.56 -18.89
N HIS A 58 -16.43 21.98 -18.08
CA HIS A 58 -17.07 21.08 -17.13
C HIS A 58 -18.03 20.15 -17.86
N GLY A 59 -17.90 18.84 -17.62
CA GLY A 59 -18.73 17.80 -18.23
C GLY A 59 -18.04 17.18 -19.45
N ILE A 60 -17.50 15.98 -19.25
CA ILE A 60 -16.90 15.11 -20.28
C ILE A 60 -15.81 15.80 -21.12
N SER A 61 -14.68 16.12 -20.49
CA SER A 61 -13.41 16.07 -21.23
C SER A 61 -13.26 14.64 -21.72
N GLN A 62 -13.45 14.42 -23.02
CA GLN A 62 -13.07 13.18 -23.66
C GLN A 62 -11.55 13.09 -23.51
N VAL A 63 -11.09 12.37 -22.48
CA VAL A 63 -9.67 12.21 -22.17
C VAL A 63 -9.05 11.42 -23.31
N ASP A 64 -8.16 12.06 -24.09
CA ASP A 64 -7.40 11.37 -25.13
C ASP A 64 -6.29 10.52 -24.48
N PRO A 65 -6.37 9.17 -24.56
CA PRO A 65 -5.37 8.26 -23.99
C PRO A 65 -3.96 8.55 -24.48
N MET A 66 -3.81 8.92 -25.76
CA MET A 66 -2.49 9.15 -26.37
C MET A 66 -1.84 10.42 -25.84
N THR A 67 -2.64 11.48 -25.67
CA THR A 67 -2.18 12.72 -25.05
C THR A 67 -1.77 12.46 -23.60
N LEU A 68 -2.54 11.66 -22.85
CA LEU A 68 -2.27 11.38 -21.45
C LEU A 68 -0.99 10.55 -21.24
N ILE A 69 -0.74 9.50 -22.03
CA ILE A 69 0.53 8.74 -21.96
C ILE A 69 1.75 9.66 -22.14
N GLY A 70 1.69 10.60 -23.09
CA GLY A 70 2.79 11.53 -23.37
C GLY A 70 2.95 12.67 -22.36
N THR A 71 1.90 12.94 -21.55
CA THR A 71 1.84 14.10 -20.64
C THR A 71 1.71 13.72 -19.17
N LEU A 72 1.60 12.43 -18.86
CA LEU A 72 1.50 11.94 -17.49
C LEU A 72 2.73 12.36 -16.69
N LYS A 73 2.53 13.25 -15.72
CA LYS A 73 3.57 13.68 -14.79
C LYS A 73 3.18 13.27 -13.39
N LEU A 74 3.70 12.13 -12.94
CA LEU A 74 3.46 11.67 -11.58
C LEU A 74 4.34 12.46 -10.61
N PRO A 75 3.77 13.10 -9.57
CA PRO A 75 4.58 13.68 -8.52
C PRO A 75 5.35 12.58 -7.77
N GLU A 76 6.68 12.67 -7.72
CA GLU A 76 7.56 11.65 -7.10
C GLU A 76 7.25 11.45 -5.61
N GLU A 77 6.65 12.44 -4.95
CA GLU A 77 6.22 12.35 -3.57
C GLU A 77 4.98 11.46 -3.35
N LEU A 78 4.20 11.19 -4.41
CA LEU A 78 2.98 10.40 -4.34
C LEU A 78 3.20 8.95 -4.76
N GLY A 79 4.09 8.69 -5.72
CA GLY A 79 4.35 7.33 -6.21
C GLY A 79 5.40 7.29 -7.32
N SER A 80 5.57 6.09 -7.89
CA SER A 80 6.47 5.85 -9.02
C SER A 80 5.81 4.96 -10.07
N ILE A 81 6.20 5.14 -11.33
CA ILE A 81 5.73 4.32 -12.45
C ILE A 81 6.61 3.07 -12.52
N GLN A 82 6.00 1.89 -12.35
CA GLN A 82 6.70 0.61 -12.42
C GLN A 82 6.79 0.07 -13.84
N GLU A 83 5.71 0.18 -14.61
CA GLU A 83 5.60 -0.37 -15.95
C GLU A 83 4.69 0.50 -16.81
N THR A 84 5.02 0.58 -18.10
CA THR A 84 4.15 1.13 -19.14
C THR A 84 4.00 0.09 -20.24
N TYR A 85 2.77 -0.33 -20.50
CA TYR A 85 2.45 -1.27 -21.57
C TYR A 85 1.66 -0.58 -22.68
N MET A 86 2.15 -0.70 -23.92
CA MET A 86 1.43 -0.23 -25.12
C MET A 86 1.32 -1.39 -26.12
N PRO A 87 0.12 -1.88 -26.42
CA PRO A 87 -0.09 -2.97 -27.38
C PRO A 87 0.47 -2.61 -28.76
N GLN A 88 1.22 -3.53 -29.37
CA GLN A 88 1.89 -3.29 -30.66
C GLN A 88 0.90 -3.02 -31.81
N ASP A 89 -0.28 -3.63 -31.77
CA ASP A 89 -1.31 -3.48 -32.81
C ASP A 89 -2.14 -2.18 -32.69
N LEU A 90 -2.03 -1.43 -31.59
CA LEU A 90 -2.81 -0.20 -31.35
C LEU A 90 -2.19 1.07 -31.94
N VAL A 91 -0.93 1.01 -32.41
CA VAL A 91 -0.25 2.16 -33.05
C VAL A 91 -0.98 2.58 -34.34
N ALA A 92 -1.65 1.64 -35.01
CA ALA A 92 -2.49 1.93 -36.19
C ALA A 92 -3.95 2.30 -35.83
N ALA A 93 -4.44 1.89 -34.65
CA ALA A 93 -5.86 1.92 -34.31
C ALA A 93 -6.30 3.16 -33.49
N LYS A 94 -5.35 3.90 -32.89
CA LYS A 94 -5.60 4.95 -31.87
C LYS A 94 -6.31 4.35 -30.64
N PRO A 95 -5.61 4.10 -29.52
CA PRO A 95 -6.26 3.57 -28.32
C PRO A 95 -7.36 4.52 -27.85
N ASP A 96 -8.55 3.97 -27.61
CA ASP A 96 -9.72 4.69 -27.10
C ASP A 96 -9.83 4.58 -25.56
N LYS A 97 -8.97 3.77 -24.93
CA LYS A 97 -8.96 3.53 -23.48
C LYS A 97 -7.55 3.66 -22.92
N PHE A 98 -7.46 4.24 -21.73
CA PHE A 98 -6.27 4.27 -20.90
C PHE A 98 -6.62 3.68 -19.54
N VAL A 99 -5.73 2.85 -19.01
CA VAL A 99 -5.89 2.24 -17.68
C VAL A 99 -4.66 2.58 -16.86
N ILE A 100 -4.88 3.16 -15.69
CA ILE A 100 -3.86 3.34 -14.65
C ILE A 100 -4.04 2.21 -13.66
N TYR A 101 -3.04 1.34 -13.55
CA TYR A 101 -2.99 0.33 -12.50
C TYR A 101 -2.26 0.89 -11.29
N LEU A 102 -2.98 1.08 -10.19
CA LEU A 102 -2.43 1.61 -8.95
C LEU A 102 -2.20 0.48 -7.95
N GLN A 103 -0.94 0.28 -7.56
CA GLN A 103 -0.56 -0.71 -6.56
C GLN A 103 -0.34 -0.04 -5.21
N SER A 104 -0.77 -0.68 -4.13
CA SER A 104 -0.57 -0.23 -2.77
C SER A 104 -0.04 -1.36 -1.88
N ALA A 105 0.69 -1.02 -0.83
CA ALA A 105 0.90 -1.91 0.30
C ALA A 105 -0.35 -1.86 1.19
N HIS A 106 -1.13 -2.94 1.23
CA HIS A 106 -2.36 -2.98 2.02
C HIS A 106 -2.11 -2.72 3.50
N THR A 107 -3.07 -2.06 4.16
CA THR A 107 -3.05 -1.77 5.60
C THR A 107 -1.86 -0.90 6.05
N ASN A 108 -1.15 -0.27 5.10
CA ASN A 108 -0.08 0.67 5.38
C ASN A 108 -0.60 2.10 5.25
N TYR A 109 -0.62 2.84 6.36
CA TYR A 109 -1.15 4.20 6.41
C TYR A 109 -0.58 5.14 5.34
N ASP A 110 0.75 5.14 5.15
CA ASP A 110 1.39 6.02 4.17
C ASP A 110 0.98 5.63 2.74
N SER A 111 0.91 4.33 2.46
CA SER A 111 0.47 3.79 1.16
C SER A 111 -0.99 4.13 0.86
N GLU A 112 -1.90 3.96 1.82
CA GLU A 112 -3.33 4.29 1.65
C GLU A 112 -3.52 5.81 1.52
N SER A 113 -2.78 6.60 2.29
CA SER A 113 -2.78 8.07 2.20
C SER A 113 -2.30 8.55 0.83
N ASN A 114 -1.27 7.93 0.27
CA ASN A 114 -0.77 8.25 -1.07
C ASN A 114 -1.70 7.75 -2.17
N THR A 115 -2.32 6.59 -2.00
CA THR A 115 -3.35 6.06 -2.92
C THR A 115 -4.49 7.06 -3.08
N LYS A 116 -5.02 7.57 -1.95
CA LYS A 116 -6.03 8.64 -1.94
C LYS A 116 -5.58 9.88 -2.72
N LYS A 117 -4.35 10.38 -2.44
CA LYS A 117 -3.81 11.58 -3.09
C LYS A 117 -3.58 11.37 -4.58
N LEU A 118 -3.16 10.18 -5.00
CA LEU A 118 -2.99 9.83 -6.41
C LEU A 118 -4.32 9.83 -7.15
N ILE A 119 -5.36 9.24 -6.58
CA ILE A 119 -6.71 9.29 -7.15
C ILE A 119 -7.14 10.75 -7.31
N GLN A 120 -7.03 11.56 -6.26
CA GLN A 120 -7.35 12.99 -6.31
C GLN A 120 -6.54 13.76 -7.36
N PHE A 121 -5.24 13.47 -7.46
CA PHE A 121 -4.37 14.03 -8.49
C PHE A 121 -4.88 13.69 -9.90
N PHE A 122 -5.21 12.43 -10.17
CA PHE A 122 -5.72 12.02 -11.48
C PHE A 122 -7.11 12.59 -11.79
N GLN A 123 -7.96 12.74 -10.78
CA GLN A 123 -9.24 13.43 -10.91
C GLN A 123 -9.05 14.90 -11.29
N ASN A 124 -8.20 15.62 -10.57
CA ASN A 124 -7.96 17.05 -10.76
C ASN A 124 -7.28 17.37 -12.10
N GLU A 125 -6.19 16.66 -12.42
CA GLU A 125 -5.35 16.98 -13.58
C GLU A 125 -5.90 16.40 -14.90
N TYR A 126 -6.54 15.24 -14.83
CA TYR A 126 -6.91 14.47 -16.03
C TYR A 126 -8.40 14.17 -16.11
N GLY A 127 -9.22 14.61 -15.15
CA GLY A 127 -10.66 14.38 -15.17
C GLY A 127 -11.04 12.90 -15.13
N LEU A 128 -10.33 12.10 -14.33
CA LEU A 128 -10.53 10.66 -14.20
C LEU A 128 -12.02 10.33 -13.91
N PRO A 129 -12.75 9.68 -14.83
CA PRO A 129 -14.20 9.51 -14.69
C PRO A 129 -14.60 8.24 -13.94
N LEU A 130 -13.65 7.32 -13.71
CA LEU A 130 -13.91 5.98 -13.19
C LEU A 130 -12.73 5.50 -12.34
N VAL A 131 -13.05 4.99 -11.15
CA VAL A 131 -12.13 4.29 -10.25
C VAL A 131 -12.68 2.90 -9.98
N LEU A 132 -11.82 1.90 -10.14
CA LEU A 132 -12.11 0.49 -9.94
C LEU A 132 -11.35 0.00 -8.69
N LEU A 133 -12.04 -0.64 -7.77
CA LEU A 133 -11.54 -1.00 -6.44
C LEU A 133 -11.53 -2.52 -6.22
N GLU A 134 -10.45 -3.03 -5.66
CA GLU A 134 -10.36 -4.39 -5.10
C GLU A 134 -11.22 -4.49 -3.81
N GLY A 135 -11.68 -5.70 -3.50
CA GLY A 135 -12.29 -5.99 -2.19
C GLY A 135 -13.79 -5.73 -2.10
N GLY A 136 -14.46 -5.41 -3.21
CA GLY A 136 -15.91 -5.29 -3.26
C GLY A 136 -16.48 -5.52 -4.66
N GLU A 137 -17.79 -5.75 -4.75
CA GLU A 137 -18.55 -5.88 -6.00
C GLU A 137 -19.49 -4.69 -6.20
N GLY A 138 -19.56 -4.19 -7.43
CA GLY A 138 -20.61 -3.27 -7.84
C GLY A 138 -20.35 -1.81 -7.46
N ARG A 139 -21.38 -0.96 -7.53
CA ARG A 139 -21.22 0.48 -7.31
C ARG A 139 -20.93 0.78 -5.84
N LEU A 140 -19.86 1.49 -5.56
CA LEU A 140 -19.59 2.05 -4.23
C LEU A 140 -20.41 3.33 -4.06
N ASP A 141 -21.44 3.28 -3.20
CA ASP A 141 -22.24 4.45 -2.83
C ASP A 141 -21.75 5.06 -1.52
N SER A 142 -20.94 6.11 -1.63
CA SER A 142 -20.42 6.87 -0.50
C SER A 142 -21.30 8.06 -0.11
N LEU A 143 -22.51 8.22 -0.68
CA LEU A 143 -23.36 9.40 -0.48
C LEU A 143 -23.68 9.67 1.00
N PHE A 144 -23.94 8.60 1.77
CA PHE A 144 -24.19 8.72 3.20
C PHE A 144 -23.04 9.41 3.93
N PHE A 145 -21.80 9.01 3.64
CA PHE A 145 -20.60 9.60 4.24
C PHE A 145 -20.26 10.98 3.66
N LYS A 146 -20.51 11.20 2.37
CA LYS A 146 -20.36 12.52 1.71
C LYS A 146 -21.23 13.58 2.38
N SER A 147 -22.46 13.22 2.73
CA SER A 147 -23.47 14.11 3.32
C SER A 147 -23.13 14.65 4.71
N PHE A 148 -22.08 14.12 5.36
CA PHE A 148 -21.67 14.58 6.67
C PHE A 148 -21.13 16.03 6.62
N PRO A 149 -21.69 16.96 7.42
CA PRO A 149 -21.48 18.40 7.22
C PRO A 149 -20.10 18.88 7.67
N ASP A 150 -19.58 18.37 8.78
CA ASP A 150 -18.29 18.79 9.33
C ASP A 150 -17.14 18.09 8.59
N GLN A 151 -16.51 18.83 7.66
CA GLN A 151 -15.45 18.30 6.81
C GLN A 151 -14.18 17.97 7.59
N ASP A 152 -13.85 18.74 8.62
CA ASP A 152 -12.62 18.55 9.40
C ASP A 152 -12.76 17.31 10.27
N LEU A 153 -13.90 17.17 10.95
CA LEU A 153 -14.20 15.97 11.72
C LEU A 153 -14.27 14.73 10.82
N LYS A 154 -14.90 14.83 9.64
CA LYS A 154 -14.94 13.74 8.66
C LYS A 154 -13.54 13.29 8.26
N ARG A 155 -12.65 14.21 7.88
CA ARG A 155 -11.27 13.88 7.50
C ARG A 155 -10.54 13.19 8.64
N LYS A 156 -10.62 13.74 9.86
CA LYS A 156 -9.97 13.18 11.05
C LYS A 156 -10.45 11.76 11.36
N ILE A 157 -11.76 11.49 11.23
CA ILE A 157 -12.33 10.16 11.43
C ILE A 157 -11.81 9.18 10.38
N LEU A 158 -11.83 9.57 9.10
CA LEU A 158 -11.36 8.73 7.99
C LEU A 158 -9.86 8.42 8.09
N GLU A 159 -9.05 9.39 8.54
CA GLU A 159 -7.63 9.17 8.83
C GLU A 159 -7.44 8.11 9.91
N GLY A 160 -8.22 8.17 10.99
CA GLY A 160 -8.20 7.13 12.02
C GLY A 160 -8.58 5.74 11.50
N TYR A 161 -9.53 5.64 10.56
CA TYR A 161 -9.87 4.37 9.89
C TYR A 161 -8.72 3.86 9.02
N ALA A 162 -8.03 4.74 8.28
CA ALA A 162 -6.85 4.38 7.49
C ALA A 162 -5.69 3.89 8.38
N GLU A 163 -5.44 4.55 9.52
CA GLU A 163 -4.39 4.16 10.48
C GLU A 163 -4.61 2.76 11.06
N ARG A 164 -5.87 2.33 11.21
CA ARG A 164 -6.24 0.99 11.67
C ARG A 164 -6.36 -0.05 10.53
N GLY A 165 -6.18 0.37 9.28
CA GLY A 165 -6.36 -0.49 8.11
C GLY A 165 -7.82 -0.91 7.86
N GLU A 166 -8.78 -0.14 8.38
CA GLU A 166 -10.21 -0.43 8.27
C GLU A 166 -10.86 0.16 7.00
N LEU A 167 -10.25 1.21 6.42
CA LEU A 167 -10.65 1.78 5.13
C LEU A 167 -9.43 1.94 4.22
N SER A 168 -9.60 1.61 2.95
CA SER A 168 -8.60 1.82 1.91
C SER A 168 -8.55 3.27 1.44
N GLY A 169 -7.43 3.67 0.84
CA GLY A 169 -7.24 4.97 0.23
C GLY A 169 -8.24 5.25 -0.89
N GLY A 170 -8.65 4.22 -1.63
CA GLY A 170 -9.67 4.32 -2.68
C GLY A 170 -11.08 4.62 -2.14
N GLU A 171 -11.49 3.95 -1.07
CA GLU A 171 -12.76 4.22 -0.41
C GLU A 171 -12.78 5.63 0.20
N ILE A 172 -11.68 6.03 0.85
CA ILE A 172 -11.55 7.37 1.43
C ILE A 172 -11.59 8.44 0.34
N ALA A 173 -10.93 8.21 -0.80
CA ALA A 173 -11.03 9.10 -1.97
C ALA A 173 -12.49 9.25 -2.42
N SER A 174 -13.24 8.14 -2.49
CA SER A 174 -14.66 8.17 -2.84
C SER A 174 -15.51 9.01 -1.88
N ILE A 175 -15.20 9.01 -0.58
CA ILE A 175 -15.96 9.73 0.45
C ILE A 175 -15.61 11.23 0.45
N LEU A 176 -14.36 11.56 0.14
CA LEU A 176 -13.85 12.93 0.13
C LEU A 176 -13.98 13.62 -1.22
N ASP A 177 -14.41 12.93 -2.26
CA ASP A 177 -14.67 13.51 -3.58
C ASP A 177 -16.00 14.28 -3.59
N ASP A 178 -15.90 15.60 -3.41
CA ASP A 178 -17.01 16.55 -3.46
C ASP A 178 -17.05 17.38 -4.76
N GLN A 179 -16.02 17.27 -5.60
CA GLN A 179 -15.85 18.14 -6.78
C GLN A 179 -16.02 17.43 -8.11
N HIS A 180 -15.89 16.10 -8.16
CA HIS A 180 -15.89 15.36 -9.42
C HIS A 180 -17.08 14.39 -9.52
N ASP A 181 -17.53 14.14 -10.75
CA ASP A 181 -18.50 13.09 -11.07
C ASP A 181 -17.82 11.73 -11.29
N THR A 182 -16.83 11.42 -10.44
CA THR A 182 -16.07 10.17 -10.54
C THR A 182 -16.91 9.03 -10.01
N ARG A 183 -17.05 7.98 -10.81
CA ARG A 183 -17.75 6.77 -10.38
C ARG A 183 -16.77 5.79 -9.76
N TYR A 184 -17.16 5.19 -8.65
CA TYR A 184 -16.38 4.16 -7.96
C TYR A 184 -17.11 2.82 -8.04
N PHE A 185 -16.39 1.78 -8.48
CA PHE A 185 -16.93 0.42 -8.60
C PHE A 185 -15.95 -0.61 -8.04
N GLY A 186 -16.47 -1.53 -7.25
CA GLY A 186 -15.81 -2.78 -6.94
C GLY A 186 -15.77 -3.70 -8.16
N ILE A 187 -14.63 -4.36 -8.39
CA ILE A 187 -14.41 -5.26 -9.53
C ILE A 187 -14.37 -6.75 -9.17
N GLU A 188 -14.67 -7.09 -7.91
CA GLU A 188 -14.73 -8.48 -7.47
C GLU A 188 -15.99 -9.19 -8.01
N ASP A 189 -15.91 -10.51 -8.08
CA ASP A 189 -17.05 -11.40 -8.28
C ASP A 189 -17.40 -12.04 -6.93
N GLN A 190 -18.56 -11.70 -6.38
CA GLN A 190 -18.99 -12.17 -5.07
C GLN A 190 -19.14 -13.70 -5.02
N ALA A 191 -19.52 -14.34 -6.13
CA ALA A 191 -19.64 -15.80 -6.17
C ALA A 191 -18.27 -16.46 -6.10
N LEU A 192 -17.27 -15.92 -6.80
CA LEU A 192 -15.88 -16.40 -6.70
C LEU A 192 -15.29 -16.16 -5.31
N TYR A 193 -15.59 -15.01 -4.69
CA TYR A 193 -15.18 -14.73 -3.31
C TYR A 193 -15.76 -15.76 -2.35
N ASP A 194 -17.07 -16.06 -2.44
CA ASP A 194 -17.74 -17.01 -1.55
C ASP A 194 -17.25 -18.46 -1.76
N GLU A 195 -16.95 -18.84 -3.01
CA GLU A 195 -16.31 -20.12 -3.33
C GLU A 195 -14.92 -20.22 -2.69
N ASN A 196 -14.07 -19.19 -2.88
CA ASN A 196 -12.74 -19.15 -2.29
C ASN A 196 -12.79 -19.18 -0.76
N LYS A 197 -13.67 -18.38 -0.15
CA LYS A 197 -13.91 -18.39 1.29
C LYS A 197 -14.32 -19.76 1.81
N THR A 198 -15.20 -20.45 1.09
CA THR A 198 -15.63 -21.82 1.44
C THR A 198 -14.46 -22.80 1.34
N ALA A 199 -13.66 -22.72 0.29
CA ALA A 199 -12.47 -23.55 0.12
C ALA A 199 -11.45 -23.29 1.24
N PHE A 200 -11.20 -22.02 1.57
CA PHE A 200 -10.31 -21.61 2.67
C PHE A 200 -10.78 -22.15 4.01
N LEU A 201 -12.04 -21.95 4.39
CA LEU A 201 -12.60 -22.45 5.65
C LEU A 201 -12.59 -23.98 5.70
N SER A 202 -12.84 -24.65 4.57
CA SER A 202 -12.75 -26.12 4.47
C SER A 202 -11.32 -26.62 4.65
N ALA A 203 -10.32 -25.90 4.13
CA ALA A 203 -8.91 -26.20 4.34
C ALA A 203 -8.50 -25.99 5.80
N MET A 204 -8.91 -24.87 6.42
CA MET A 204 -8.70 -24.61 7.85
C MET A 204 -9.32 -25.69 8.73
N GLY A 205 -10.53 -26.18 8.40
CA GLY A 205 -11.16 -27.28 9.15
C GLY A 205 -10.35 -28.58 9.16
N LYS A 206 -9.43 -28.76 8.20
CA LYS A 206 -8.53 -29.91 8.07
C LYS A 206 -7.12 -29.63 8.59
N GLU A 207 -6.87 -28.46 9.18
CA GLU A 207 -5.54 -28.03 9.62
C GLU A 207 -4.85 -29.10 10.48
N ASN A 208 -5.51 -29.60 11.52
CA ASN A 208 -4.93 -30.62 12.39
C ASN A 208 -4.58 -31.93 11.66
N GLU A 209 -5.42 -32.38 10.73
CA GLU A 209 -5.16 -33.58 9.93
C GLU A 209 -3.95 -33.36 9.01
N ILE A 210 -3.93 -32.24 8.29
CA ILE A 210 -2.84 -31.86 7.40
C ILE A 210 -1.54 -31.71 8.17
N LEU A 211 -1.55 -31.02 9.32
CA LEU A 211 -0.38 -30.88 10.19
C LEU A 211 0.12 -32.23 10.70
N ASN A 212 -0.76 -33.17 11.04
CA ASN A 212 -0.35 -34.52 11.42
C ASN A 212 0.39 -35.25 10.29
N VAL A 213 -0.13 -35.17 9.06
CA VAL A 213 0.51 -35.76 7.87
C VAL A 213 1.85 -35.09 7.57
N LEU A 214 1.89 -33.74 7.59
CA LEU A 214 3.14 -32.99 7.38
C LEU A 214 4.18 -33.32 8.44
N ASN A 215 3.79 -33.39 9.72
CA ASN A 215 4.67 -33.78 10.82
C ASN A 215 5.22 -35.20 10.64
N GLN A 216 4.42 -36.13 10.13
CA GLN A 216 4.90 -37.47 9.81
C GLN A 216 5.93 -37.44 8.67
N ILE A 217 5.63 -36.75 7.58
CA ILE A 217 6.54 -36.59 6.43
C ILE A 217 7.86 -35.95 6.88
N GLU A 218 7.79 -34.89 7.70
CA GLU A 218 8.98 -34.23 8.25
C GLU A 218 9.84 -35.15 9.11
N ARG A 219 9.22 -35.99 9.95
CA ARG A 219 9.94 -37.00 10.76
C ARG A 219 10.62 -38.02 9.87
N GLU A 220 9.94 -38.55 8.86
CA GLU A 220 10.51 -39.53 7.92
C GLU A 220 11.68 -38.93 7.13
N LEU A 221 11.55 -37.69 6.65
CA LEU A 221 12.62 -36.95 5.99
C LEU A 221 13.80 -36.67 6.93
N ALA A 222 13.53 -36.36 8.20
CA ALA A 222 14.57 -36.15 9.21
C ALA A 222 15.36 -37.42 9.53
N GLU A 223 14.72 -38.59 9.57
CA GLU A 223 15.44 -39.86 9.75
C GLU A 223 16.27 -40.21 8.51
N ARG A 224 15.72 -40.03 7.31
CA ARG A 224 16.46 -40.27 6.06
C ARG A 224 17.66 -39.33 5.92
N SER A 225 17.52 -38.06 6.29
CA SER A 225 18.61 -37.08 6.17
C SER A 225 19.83 -37.43 7.02
N LYS A 226 19.65 -38.13 8.16
CA LYS A 226 20.77 -38.62 8.98
C LYS A 226 21.66 -39.62 8.24
N ILE A 227 21.08 -40.41 7.35
CA ILE A 227 21.75 -41.49 6.61
C ILE A 227 22.26 -41.00 5.26
N GLU A 228 21.43 -40.26 4.52
CA GLU A 228 21.69 -39.91 3.11
C GLU A 228 22.53 -38.64 2.92
N LEU A 229 22.54 -37.71 3.89
CA LEU A 229 23.29 -36.46 3.76
C LEU A 229 24.73 -36.60 4.26
N ASN A 230 25.65 -35.90 3.60
CA ASN A 230 26.99 -35.68 4.15
C ASN A 230 26.95 -34.63 5.28
N GLU A 231 28.03 -34.55 6.07
CA GLU A 231 28.09 -33.66 7.25
C GLU A 231 27.86 -32.18 6.91
N ASN A 232 28.40 -31.67 5.80
CA ASN A 232 28.16 -30.28 5.39
C ASN A 232 26.69 -30.03 5.03
N SER A 233 26.04 -30.98 4.36
CA SER A 233 24.61 -30.91 4.03
C SER A 233 23.72 -31.02 5.26
N LYS A 234 24.12 -31.80 6.28
CA LYS A 234 23.42 -31.85 7.58
C LYS A 234 23.52 -30.52 8.31
N VAL A 235 24.72 -29.94 8.38
CA VAL A 235 24.92 -28.61 8.98
C VAL A 235 24.07 -27.57 8.27
N PHE A 236 24.11 -27.52 6.93
CA PHE A 236 23.26 -26.62 6.15
C PHE A 236 21.77 -26.76 6.50
N LEU A 237 21.26 -28.00 6.47
CA LEU A 237 19.84 -28.26 6.73
C LEU A 237 19.43 -27.85 8.15
N ASN A 238 20.25 -28.14 9.15
CA ASN A 238 19.98 -27.79 10.54
C ASN A 238 19.96 -26.27 10.74
N GLN A 239 20.94 -25.57 10.16
CA GLN A 239 21.04 -24.11 10.25
C GLN A 239 19.89 -23.41 9.55
N ARG A 240 19.49 -23.92 8.39
CA ARG A 240 18.30 -23.43 7.68
C ARG A 240 17.05 -23.59 8.53
N LYS A 241 16.84 -24.76 9.14
CA LYS A 241 15.68 -25.02 10.00
C LYS A 241 15.69 -24.12 11.24
N ALA A 242 16.85 -23.94 11.87
CA ALA A 242 16.98 -23.05 13.03
C ALA A 242 16.64 -21.60 12.65
N PHE A 243 17.09 -21.14 11.48
CA PHE A 243 16.78 -19.80 10.98
C PHE A 243 15.29 -19.63 10.64
N GLU A 244 14.69 -20.59 9.93
CA GLU A 244 13.25 -20.58 9.60
C GLU A 244 12.35 -20.62 10.85
N ARG A 245 12.86 -21.17 11.96
CA ARG A 245 12.18 -21.21 13.27
C ARG A 245 12.53 -20.03 14.18
N GLU A 246 13.29 -19.05 13.67
CA GLU A 246 13.76 -17.89 14.43
C GLU A 246 14.59 -18.27 15.69
N GLU A 247 15.18 -19.47 15.72
CA GLU A 247 16.06 -19.93 16.80
C GLU A 247 17.47 -19.30 16.70
N ILE A 248 17.86 -18.89 15.49
CA ILE A 248 19.07 -18.13 15.19
C ILE A 248 18.71 -16.92 14.34
N ASP A 249 19.50 -15.86 14.46
CA ASP A 249 19.32 -14.67 13.64
C ASP A 249 19.93 -14.83 12.24
N LEU A 250 19.60 -13.90 11.33
CA LEU A 250 20.14 -13.87 9.96
C LEU A 250 21.67 -13.86 9.95
N MET A 251 22.29 -13.27 10.97
CA MET A 251 23.74 -13.09 11.04
C MET A 251 24.45 -14.40 11.33
N GLU A 252 23.98 -15.12 12.35
CA GLU A 252 24.45 -16.45 12.70
C GLU A 252 24.24 -17.41 11.53
N TYR A 253 23.07 -17.35 10.89
CA TYR A 253 22.79 -18.16 9.70
C TYR A 253 23.77 -17.87 8.55
N VAL A 254 23.97 -16.61 8.18
CA VAL A 254 24.86 -16.21 7.08
C VAL A 254 26.34 -16.53 7.41
N LYS A 255 26.77 -16.41 8.68
CA LYS A 255 28.11 -16.82 9.11
C LYS A 255 28.35 -18.31 8.86
N GLU A 256 27.37 -19.15 9.18
CA GLU A 256 27.51 -20.59 8.95
C GLU A 256 27.46 -20.94 7.46
N LEU A 257 26.64 -20.24 6.66
CA LEU A 257 26.68 -20.38 5.19
C LEU A 257 28.05 -20.01 4.61
N LYS A 258 28.68 -18.95 5.11
CA LYS A 258 30.06 -18.59 4.74
C LYS A 258 31.04 -19.71 5.10
N THR A 259 30.96 -20.26 6.30
CA THR A 259 31.81 -21.37 6.74
C THR A 259 31.66 -22.60 5.84
N LEU A 260 30.42 -22.95 5.49
CA LEU A 260 30.13 -24.05 4.57
C LEU A 260 30.65 -23.80 3.16
N PHE A 261 30.51 -22.56 2.66
CA PHE A 261 31.04 -22.15 1.37
C PHE A 261 32.58 -22.28 1.32
N GLU A 262 33.27 -21.83 2.36
CA GLU A 262 34.73 -21.93 2.47
C GLU A 262 35.20 -23.39 2.58
N LYS A 263 34.47 -24.23 3.34
CA LYS A 263 34.73 -25.68 3.43
C LYS A 263 34.53 -26.40 2.09
N ALA A 264 33.48 -26.04 1.34
CA ALA A 264 33.22 -26.59 0.01
C ALA A 264 34.28 -26.15 -1.01
N GLY A 265 34.81 -24.92 -0.84
CA GLY A 265 35.95 -24.44 -1.60
C GLY A 265 37.28 -25.12 -1.24
N ALA A 266 37.47 -25.52 0.01
CA ALA A 266 38.71 -26.14 0.47
C ALA A 266 38.84 -27.65 0.16
N GLY A 267 37.77 -28.33 -0.26
CA GLY A 267 37.80 -29.74 -0.63
C GLY A 267 36.51 -30.22 -1.29
N LEU A 268 36.61 -30.72 -2.52
CA LEU A 268 35.49 -31.39 -3.19
C LEU A 268 35.54 -32.90 -2.92
N PRO A 269 34.53 -33.51 -2.26
CA PRO A 269 34.14 -34.86 -2.58
C PRO A 269 33.36 -34.87 -3.90
N ARG A 270 33.62 -35.86 -4.75
CA ARG A 270 32.96 -36.10 -6.05
C ARG A 270 31.43 -36.22 -5.90
N PRO A 271 30.65 -35.95 -6.96
CA PRO A 271 29.19 -36.07 -6.92
C PRO A 271 28.76 -37.50 -6.58
N LEU A 272 27.78 -37.62 -5.69
CA LEU A 272 27.10 -38.87 -5.37
C LEU A 272 26.47 -39.45 -6.66
N LYS A 273 26.90 -40.65 -7.07
CA LYS A 273 26.21 -41.46 -8.09
C LYS A 273 24.94 -42.06 -7.48
N GLY A 274 23.86 -41.27 -7.42
CA GLY A 274 22.53 -41.78 -7.12
C GLY A 274 21.85 -42.29 -8.40
N LYS A 275 21.59 -43.60 -8.50
CA LYS A 275 20.66 -44.17 -9.49
C LYS A 275 19.24 -44.04 -8.95
N GLY A 276 18.49 -43.04 -9.38
CA GLY A 276 17.08 -42.86 -9.01
C GLY A 276 16.45 -41.65 -9.69
N GLU A 277 15.13 -41.68 -9.86
CA GLU A 277 14.27 -40.76 -10.64
C GLU A 277 14.40 -39.25 -10.30
N ALA A 278 15.17 -38.87 -9.27
CA ALA A 278 15.55 -37.47 -9.03
C ALA A 278 16.45 -36.90 -10.15
N ALA A 279 17.17 -37.74 -10.89
CA ALA A 279 18.02 -37.32 -12.01
C ALA A 279 17.21 -36.79 -13.20
N SER A 280 15.97 -37.26 -13.41
CA SER A 280 15.10 -36.76 -14.50
C SER A 280 14.44 -35.42 -14.16
N LEU A 281 14.23 -35.10 -12.88
CA LEU A 281 13.70 -33.80 -12.46
C LEU A 281 14.76 -32.67 -12.54
N LEU A 282 16.04 -33.01 -12.42
CA LEU A 282 17.14 -32.06 -12.63
C LEU A 282 17.40 -31.77 -14.12
N GLN A 283 16.89 -32.59 -15.04
CA GLN A 283 17.04 -32.37 -16.49
C GLN A 283 16.04 -31.36 -17.07
N SER A 284 14.93 -31.08 -16.37
CA SER A 284 13.92 -30.10 -16.82
C SER A 284 14.14 -28.68 -16.29
N VAL A 285 15.07 -28.47 -15.35
CA VAL A 285 15.50 -27.13 -14.95
C VAL A 285 16.81 -26.84 -15.66
N SER A 286 16.70 -26.19 -16.82
CA SER A 286 17.86 -25.67 -17.54
C SER A 286 18.53 -24.55 -16.74
N LEU A 287 19.30 -24.91 -15.72
CA LEU A 287 20.38 -24.06 -15.21
C LEU A 287 21.42 -24.04 -16.32
N GLY A 288 21.43 -22.95 -17.08
CA GLY A 288 22.26 -22.76 -18.26
C GLY A 288 23.71 -23.21 -18.02
N ASN A 289 24.25 -23.90 -19.02
CA ASN A 289 25.61 -24.46 -19.09
C ASN A 289 26.63 -23.72 -18.21
N VAL A 290 26.81 -24.17 -16.96
CA VAL A 290 27.97 -23.79 -16.16
C VAL A 290 29.11 -24.73 -16.55
N SER A 291 29.88 -24.29 -17.54
CA SER A 291 31.19 -24.84 -17.83
C SER A 291 32.07 -24.64 -16.59
N ILE A 292 32.44 -25.74 -15.92
CA ILE A 292 33.43 -25.67 -14.83
C ILE A 292 34.81 -25.50 -15.47
N GLU A 293 35.17 -24.25 -15.76
CA GLU A 293 36.57 -23.89 -16.01
C GLU A 293 37.37 -24.10 -14.72
N LYS A 294 38.52 -24.75 -14.84
CA LYS A 294 39.53 -24.83 -13.76
C LYS A 294 40.09 -23.43 -13.52
N GLY A 295 39.42 -22.61 -12.70
CA GLY A 295 39.81 -21.22 -12.43
C GLY A 295 39.49 -20.82 -11.00
N THR A 296 40.52 -20.36 -10.28
CA THR A 296 40.51 -19.49 -9.09
C THR A 296 39.28 -19.59 -8.16
N PHE A 297 39.46 -20.19 -6.99
CA PHE A 297 38.47 -20.14 -5.90
C PHE A 297 38.08 -18.69 -5.61
N LYS A 298 36.85 -18.31 -5.98
CA LYS A 298 36.25 -17.03 -5.60
C LYS A 298 36.03 -17.04 -4.09
N THR A 299 36.50 -16.01 -3.40
CA THR A 299 36.25 -15.84 -1.97
C THR A 299 34.77 -15.53 -1.73
N PHE A 300 34.24 -15.85 -0.56
CA PHE A 300 32.85 -15.53 -0.20
C PHE A 300 32.52 -14.05 -0.42
N SER A 301 33.44 -13.15 -0.05
CA SER A 301 33.32 -11.71 -0.25
C SER A 301 33.18 -11.28 -1.72
N SER A 302 33.85 -12.00 -2.64
CA SER A 302 33.77 -11.70 -4.08
C SER A 302 32.48 -12.21 -4.72
N GLN A 303 31.88 -13.26 -4.17
CA GLN A 303 30.67 -13.88 -4.72
C GLN A 303 29.39 -13.33 -4.08
N PHE A 304 29.45 -12.93 -2.82
CA PHE A 304 28.31 -12.41 -2.04
C PHE A 304 28.69 -11.11 -1.31
N PRO A 305 28.95 -10.01 -2.06
CA PRO A 305 29.45 -8.76 -1.48
C PRO A 305 28.49 -8.14 -0.45
N GLU A 306 27.17 -8.17 -0.68
CA GLU A 306 26.19 -7.60 0.25
C GLU A 306 26.09 -8.40 1.56
N LEU A 307 26.07 -9.73 1.49
CA LEU A 307 26.11 -10.57 2.69
C LEU A 307 27.41 -10.39 3.47
N HIS A 308 28.52 -10.19 2.78
CA HIS A 308 29.80 -9.90 3.43
C HIS A 308 29.78 -8.55 4.17
N LYS A 309 29.20 -7.50 3.57
CA LYS A 309 29.01 -6.20 4.25
C LYS A 309 28.18 -6.34 5.52
N ILE A 310 27.12 -7.14 5.47
CA ILE A 310 26.26 -7.43 6.63
C ILE A 310 27.08 -8.10 7.75
N ILE A 311 27.81 -9.19 7.46
CA ILE A 311 28.65 -9.92 8.43
C ILE A 311 29.69 -8.99 9.09
N THR A 312 30.33 -8.14 8.29
CA THR A 312 31.39 -7.23 8.75
C THR A 312 30.85 -6.03 9.54
N ALA A 313 29.63 -5.55 9.24
CA ALA A 313 28.99 -4.49 10.01
C ALA A 313 28.67 -4.93 11.45
N GLN A 314 28.21 -6.17 11.65
CA GLN A 314 27.81 -6.69 12.97
C GLN A 314 28.98 -6.96 13.92
N THR A 315 30.17 -7.29 13.42
CA THR A 315 31.38 -7.37 14.28
C THR A 315 31.70 -6.03 14.97
N HIS A 316 31.05 -4.94 14.56
CA HIS A 316 31.10 -3.62 15.18
C HIS A 316 29.82 -3.24 15.97
N GLU A 317 28.86 -4.15 16.17
CA GLU A 317 27.54 -3.89 16.81
C GLU A 317 27.48 -4.16 18.32
N THR A 318 28.46 -4.80 18.95
CA THR A 318 28.45 -5.03 20.41
C THR A 318 28.42 -3.73 21.25
N ARG A 319 28.61 -2.57 20.60
CA ARG A 319 28.54 -1.22 21.18
C ARG A 319 27.12 -0.61 21.22
N PHE A 320 26.10 -1.34 20.78
CA PHE A 320 24.73 -0.85 20.58
C PHE A 320 23.69 -1.67 21.35
N LYS A 321 23.98 -2.08 22.60
CA LYS A 321 23.04 -2.85 23.43
C LYS A 321 22.93 -2.25 24.84
N GLY A 322 21.71 -1.92 25.31
CA GLY A 322 21.42 -1.50 26.69
C GLY A 322 20.14 -0.64 26.83
N GLU A 323 19.51 -0.58 28.01
CA GLU A 323 18.25 0.19 28.21
C GLU A 323 18.40 1.70 27.89
N ASN A 324 19.58 2.27 28.12
CA ASN A 324 19.87 3.67 27.78
C ASN A 324 20.02 3.89 26.27
N PHE A 325 20.32 2.82 25.52
CA PHE A 325 20.51 2.86 24.08
C PHE A 325 19.19 3.01 23.34
N ASP A 326 18.14 2.29 23.74
CA ASP A 326 16.81 2.34 23.10
C ASP A 326 16.19 3.74 23.14
N ALA A 327 16.31 4.40 24.29
CA ALA A 327 15.86 5.77 24.49
C ALA A 327 16.65 6.75 23.60
N ALA A 328 17.98 6.60 23.54
CA ALA A 328 18.83 7.44 22.72
C ALA A 328 18.65 7.18 21.21
N MET A 329 18.42 5.93 20.81
CA MET A 329 18.07 5.51 19.45
C MET A 329 16.75 6.15 19.02
N THR A 330 15.73 6.10 19.88
CA THR A 330 14.43 6.72 19.62
C THR A 330 14.59 8.22 19.40
N GLN A 331 15.38 8.91 20.23
CA GLN A 331 15.66 10.34 20.09
C GLN A 331 16.45 10.64 18.80
N MET A 332 17.42 9.80 18.44
CA MET A 332 18.20 9.93 17.21
C MET A 332 17.31 9.78 15.97
N ILE A 333 16.46 8.75 15.93
CA ILE A 333 15.50 8.53 14.83
C ILE A 333 14.56 9.72 14.72
N GLN A 334 14.00 10.22 15.83
CA GLN A 334 13.13 11.39 15.81
C GLN A 334 13.86 12.65 15.30
N ALA A 335 15.09 12.89 15.74
CA ALA A 335 15.89 14.03 15.28
C ALA A 335 16.22 13.93 13.79
N PHE A 336 16.56 12.73 13.31
CA PHE A 336 16.79 12.46 11.90
C PHE A 336 15.53 12.68 11.06
N GLN A 337 14.39 12.12 11.50
CA GLN A 337 13.09 12.27 10.85
C GLN A 337 12.63 13.73 10.77
N ALA A 338 12.97 14.55 11.79
CA ALA A 338 12.60 15.96 11.80
C ALA A 338 13.54 16.85 10.96
N LYS A 339 14.85 16.57 10.93
CA LYS A 339 15.86 17.52 10.42
C LYS A 339 16.52 17.14 9.11
N ILE A 340 16.62 15.84 8.80
CA ILE A 340 17.38 15.32 7.66
C ILE A 340 16.45 14.61 6.68
N LEU A 341 15.62 13.69 7.16
CA LEU A 341 14.69 12.93 6.31
C LEU A 341 13.89 13.85 5.36
N PRO A 342 13.32 15.00 5.79
CA PRO A 342 12.55 15.86 4.88
C PRO A 342 13.38 16.50 3.77
N LYS A 343 14.71 16.53 3.90
CA LYS A 343 15.66 17.13 2.95
C LYS A 343 16.21 16.13 1.94
N LEU A 344 15.98 14.83 2.13
CA LEU A 344 16.43 13.79 1.20
C LEU A 344 15.49 13.68 0.00
N PRO A 345 15.96 13.16 -1.15
CA PRO A 345 15.07 12.77 -2.25
C PRO A 345 13.98 11.80 -1.78
N LYS A 346 12.76 11.90 -2.32
CA LYS A 346 11.60 11.15 -1.83
C LYS A 346 11.78 9.63 -1.87
N ALA A 347 12.42 9.10 -2.90
CA ALA A 347 12.79 7.68 -2.97
C ALA A 347 13.62 7.24 -1.76
N LYS A 348 14.59 8.07 -1.33
CA LYS A 348 15.38 7.83 -0.12
C LYS A 348 14.58 8.01 1.16
N GLN A 349 13.61 8.91 1.18
CA GLN A 349 12.71 9.04 2.34
C GLN A 349 11.89 7.76 2.55
N MET A 350 11.34 7.20 1.48
CA MET A 350 10.54 5.97 1.53
C MET A 350 11.40 4.77 1.96
N GLU A 351 12.59 4.61 1.37
CA GLU A 351 13.55 3.57 1.74
C GLU A 351 13.89 3.62 3.23
N ILE A 352 14.20 4.81 3.77
CA ILE A 352 14.56 4.95 5.18
C ILE A 352 13.35 4.77 6.11
N ASN A 353 12.17 5.24 5.72
CA ASN A 353 10.96 4.97 6.49
C ASN A 353 10.65 3.47 6.56
N GLN A 354 10.84 2.74 5.45
CA GLN A 354 10.74 1.27 5.46
C GLN A 354 11.77 0.65 6.41
N MET A 355 13.04 1.09 6.38
CA MET A 355 14.06 0.59 7.30
C MET A 355 13.74 0.89 8.78
N ILE A 356 13.25 2.09 9.10
CA ILE A 356 12.81 2.44 10.46
C ILE A 356 11.65 1.53 10.89
N GLN A 357 10.69 1.28 10.01
CA GLN A 357 9.58 0.36 10.32
C GLN A 357 10.07 -1.07 10.51
N MET A 358 10.97 -1.56 9.65
CA MET A 358 11.58 -2.88 9.77
C MET A 358 12.38 -3.04 11.09
N GLN A 359 13.04 -1.98 11.55
CA GLN A 359 13.73 -2.00 12.85
C GLN A 359 12.74 -2.06 14.02
N LYS A 360 11.65 -1.29 13.97
CA LYS A 360 10.62 -1.30 15.03
C LYS A 360 9.95 -2.67 15.22
N ILE A 361 9.81 -3.43 14.14
CA ILE A 361 9.23 -4.78 14.16
C ILE A 361 10.29 -5.88 14.35
N GLY A 362 11.54 -5.53 14.64
CA GLY A 362 12.61 -6.48 14.94
C GLY A 362 13.24 -7.19 13.74
N HIS A 363 12.89 -6.79 12.50
CA HIS A 363 13.40 -7.40 11.27
C HIS A 363 14.64 -6.71 10.69
N LEU A 364 15.13 -5.62 11.30
CA LEU A 364 16.38 -4.94 10.92
C LEU A 364 17.23 -4.66 12.16
N SER A 365 18.55 -4.90 12.09
CA SER A 365 19.44 -4.59 13.21
C SER A 365 19.62 -3.10 13.43
N GLU A 366 19.78 -2.72 14.69
CA GLU A 366 19.99 -1.33 15.11
C GLU A 366 21.24 -0.70 14.50
N GLY A 367 22.33 -1.47 14.38
CA GLY A 367 23.57 -1.00 13.78
C GLY A 367 23.47 -0.71 12.29
N MET A 368 22.65 -1.48 11.54
CA MET A 368 22.40 -1.19 10.13
C MET A 368 21.65 0.13 9.95
N LEU A 369 20.60 0.36 10.76
CA LEU A 369 19.85 1.61 10.72
C LEU A 369 20.72 2.81 11.12
N VAL A 370 21.48 2.69 12.22
CA VAL A 370 22.42 3.73 12.69
C VAL A 370 23.43 4.08 11.61
N LYS A 371 24.06 3.08 11.00
CA LYS A 371 25.06 3.31 9.96
C LYS A 371 24.47 4.02 8.75
N GLN A 372 23.30 3.59 8.29
CA GLN A 372 22.63 4.22 7.16
C GLN A 372 22.25 5.68 7.46
N ILE A 373 21.75 5.95 8.66
CA ILE A 373 21.48 7.30 9.15
C ILE A 373 22.78 8.12 9.22
N GLU A 374 23.89 7.53 9.68
CA GLU A 374 25.21 8.17 9.77
C GLU A 374 25.76 8.56 8.40
N ASP A 375 25.75 7.62 7.46
CA ASP A 375 26.23 7.83 6.09
C ASP A 375 25.45 8.97 5.40
N LEU A 376 24.11 8.93 5.49
CA LEU A 376 23.25 9.99 4.93
C LEU A 376 23.43 11.35 5.62
N SER A 377 23.67 11.36 6.93
CA SER A 377 23.87 12.61 7.67
C SER A 377 25.21 13.25 7.32
N ARG A 378 26.26 12.43 7.12
CA ARG A 378 27.58 12.90 6.63
C ARG A 378 27.47 13.53 5.24
N GLU A 379 26.75 12.89 4.32
CA GLU A 379 26.49 13.45 2.98
C GLU A 379 25.81 14.83 3.04
N MET A 380 24.96 15.04 4.06
CA MET A 380 24.20 16.28 4.26
C MET A 380 24.88 17.30 5.19
N ASN A 381 26.15 17.09 5.56
CA ASN A 381 26.90 17.91 6.54
C ASN A 381 26.14 18.12 7.87
N PHE A 382 25.41 17.10 8.31
CA PHE A 382 24.67 17.11 9.56
C PHE A 382 25.27 16.10 10.53
N PHE A 383 25.53 16.54 11.76
CA PHE A 383 26.11 15.69 12.79
C PHE A 383 25.05 15.40 13.86
N PHE A 384 24.95 14.13 14.24
CA PHE A 384 24.22 13.68 15.41
C PHE A 384 25.18 12.88 16.30
N GLU A 385 24.94 12.89 17.60
CA GLU A 385 25.65 11.99 18.50
C GLU A 385 25.10 10.58 18.29
N VAL A 386 25.97 9.69 17.80
CA VAL A 386 25.65 8.26 17.72
C VAL A 386 25.53 7.75 19.16
N PRO A 387 24.39 7.17 19.54
CA PRO A 387 24.23 6.62 20.88
C PRO A 387 25.33 5.59 21.18
N GLN A 388 25.97 5.72 22.34
CA GLN A 388 26.94 4.76 22.84
C GLN A 388 26.24 3.93 23.93
N ALA A 389 26.48 2.62 23.93
CA ALA A 389 26.04 1.73 25.01
C ALA A 389 26.79 2.00 26.33
#